data_AF-A0A4Y3WFJ9-F1
#
_entry.id   AF-A0A4Y3WFJ9-F1
#
_cell.length_a   1.000
_cell.length_b   1.000
_cell.length_c   1.000
_cell.angle_alpha   90.00
_cell.angle_beta   90.00
_cell.angle_gamma   90.00
#
_symmetry.space_group_name_H-M   'P 1'
#
loop_
_entity.id
_entity.type
_entity.pdbx_description
1 polymer ?
#
loop_
_entity_poly.entity_id
_entity_poly.type
_entity_poly.pdbx_seq_one_letter_code
_entity_poly.pdbx_strand_id
1 'polypeptide(L)'
;MSNFDTTTPNTLDRNQADGSTQNLKEEVSRAGGELKHRAGETLRASTDCASDKIEEAANAAKDVVSETAKHLGSRAHEQQEAGADFIGRFADDIRKAARAFENDVPFAARGIESAADYVHEASEKIQNGSFRDLLDGAGDFARRQPAAFLGLSALAGFAAVRFLRASGEQRAPSSSPSSQRHE
;
A
#
# COMPACT_ATOMS: atom_id res chain seq x y z
N MET A 1 -57.80 -4.67 35.55
CA MET A 1 -56.58 -3.84 35.72
C MET A 1 -55.39 -4.77 35.64
N SER A 2 -54.50 -4.50 34.67
CA SER A 2 -53.12 -5.00 34.52
C SER A 2 -52.89 -6.49 34.23
N ASN A 3 -52.98 -6.86 32.95
CA ASN A 3 -52.33 -8.07 32.42
C ASN A 3 -50.81 -7.86 32.43
N PHE A 4 -50.09 -8.80 33.04
CA PHE A 4 -48.63 -8.83 33.08
C PHE A 4 -48.17 -9.71 31.90
N ASP A 5 -47.94 -9.10 30.75
CA ASP A 5 -47.36 -9.79 29.59
C ASP A 5 -45.84 -9.61 29.64
N THR A 6 -45.14 -10.68 30.02
CA THR A 6 -43.68 -10.73 29.98
C THR A 6 -43.28 -11.22 28.60
N THR A 7 -43.33 -10.32 27.61
CA THR A 7 -42.78 -10.62 26.29
C THR A 7 -41.26 -10.48 26.33
N THR A 8 -40.62 -11.63 26.14
CA THR A 8 -39.23 -11.98 25.85
C THR A 8 -38.46 -10.93 25.02
N PRO A 9 -37.16 -10.70 25.31
CA PRO A 9 -36.34 -9.75 24.55
C PRO A 9 -36.14 -10.21 23.11
N ASN A 10 -36.32 -9.28 22.18
CA ASN A 10 -36.15 -9.46 20.74
C ASN A 10 -34.67 -9.68 20.37
N THR A 11 -34.23 -10.95 20.33
CA THR A 11 -32.96 -11.37 19.72
C THR A 11 -33.19 -11.73 18.25
N LEU A 12 -33.22 -10.75 17.35
CA LEU A 12 -33.12 -10.96 15.90
C LEU A 12 -32.55 -9.69 15.22
N ASP A 13 -31.26 -9.42 15.43
CA ASP A 13 -30.47 -8.60 14.49
C ASP A 13 -28.98 -8.97 14.57
N ARG A 14 -28.67 -10.23 14.20
CA ARG A 14 -27.29 -10.75 14.17
C ARG A 14 -26.95 -11.50 12.88
N ASN A 15 -27.72 -11.27 11.82
CA ASN A 15 -27.63 -12.05 10.58
C ASN A 15 -27.52 -11.20 9.30
N GLN A 16 -27.27 -9.89 9.43
CA GLN A 16 -27.11 -9.00 8.25
C GLN A 16 -25.64 -8.73 7.90
N ALA A 17 -24.69 -9.10 8.77
CA ALA A 17 -23.26 -8.90 8.55
C ALA A 17 -22.53 -10.06 7.81
N ASP A 18 -23.17 -11.23 7.65
CA ASP A 18 -22.55 -12.42 7.05
C ASP A 18 -22.75 -12.50 5.52
N GLY A 19 -23.85 -11.93 4.99
CA GLY A 19 -24.18 -12.01 3.56
C GLY A 19 -23.27 -11.15 2.66
N SER A 20 -22.84 -9.98 3.10
CA SER A 20 -22.06 -9.04 2.28
C SER A 20 -20.64 -9.55 1.99
N THR A 21 -20.02 -10.23 2.95
CA THR A 21 -18.68 -10.83 2.80
C THR A 21 -18.68 -12.09 1.93
N GLN A 22 -19.77 -12.86 1.95
CA GLN A 22 -19.90 -14.07 1.14
C GLN A 22 -20.07 -13.76 -0.35
N ASN A 23 -20.90 -12.76 -0.69
CA ASN A 23 -21.09 -12.32 -2.07
C ASN A 23 -19.80 -11.79 -2.71
N LEU A 24 -19.04 -10.95 -2.00
CA LEU A 24 -17.78 -10.42 -2.48
C LEU A 24 -16.73 -11.53 -2.69
N LYS A 25 -16.65 -12.50 -1.78
CA LYS A 25 -15.74 -13.65 -1.91
C LYS A 25 -16.08 -14.48 -3.15
N GLU A 26 -17.36 -14.64 -3.46
CA GLU A 26 -17.81 -15.42 -4.60
C GLU A 26 -17.56 -14.70 -5.92
N GLU A 27 -17.80 -13.39 -5.98
CA GLU A 27 -17.53 -12.56 -7.17
C GLU A 27 -16.03 -12.50 -7.48
N VAL A 28 -15.19 -12.29 -6.45
CA VAL A 28 -13.73 -12.34 -6.56
C VAL A 28 -13.24 -13.73 -6.97
N SER A 29 -13.89 -14.80 -6.49
CA SER A 29 -13.52 -16.17 -6.87
C SER A 29 -13.88 -16.47 -8.34
N ARG A 30 -15.01 -15.95 -8.82
CA ARG A 30 -15.45 -16.08 -10.22
C ARG A 30 -14.53 -15.29 -11.16
N ALA A 31 -14.27 -14.02 -10.85
CA ALA A 31 -13.36 -13.17 -11.64
C ALA A 31 -11.92 -13.70 -11.60
N GLY A 32 -11.45 -14.15 -10.42
CA GLY A 32 -10.11 -14.71 -10.24
C GLY A 32 -9.91 -16.06 -10.94
N GLY A 33 -10.97 -16.88 -11.05
CA GLY A 33 -10.92 -18.17 -11.75
C GLY A 33 -10.66 -18.00 -13.25
N GLU A 34 -11.34 -17.06 -13.90
CA GLU A 34 -11.15 -16.77 -15.32
C GLU A 34 -9.79 -16.11 -15.60
N LEU A 35 -9.39 -15.17 -14.73
CA LEU A 35 -8.09 -14.51 -14.82
C LEU A 35 -6.95 -15.52 -14.65
N LYS A 36 -7.06 -16.48 -13.73
CA LYS A 36 -6.06 -17.52 -13.49
C LYS A 36 -5.86 -18.43 -14.72
N HIS A 37 -6.93 -18.71 -15.46
CA HIS A 37 -6.85 -19.54 -16.66
C HIS A 37 -6.14 -18.80 -17.81
N ARG A 38 -6.50 -17.55 -18.07
CA ARG A 38 -5.89 -16.74 -19.15
C ARG A 38 -4.47 -16.28 -18.79
N ALA A 39 -4.25 -15.90 -17.54
CA ALA A 39 -2.93 -15.53 -17.04
C ALA A 39 -2.00 -16.75 -17.00
N GLY A 40 -2.48 -17.94 -16.66
CA GLY A 40 -1.65 -19.15 -16.60
C GLY A 40 -0.98 -19.51 -17.93
N GLU A 41 -1.66 -19.33 -19.05
CA GLU A 41 -1.09 -19.60 -20.39
C GLU A 41 -0.18 -18.47 -20.89
N THR A 42 -0.60 -17.21 -20.69
CA THR A 42 0.19 -16.04 -21.12
C THR A 42 1.44 -15.82 -20.27
N LEU A 43 1.37 -16.11 -18.97
CA LEU A 43 2.52 -16.03 -18.06
C LEU A 43 3.59 -17.05 -18.45
N ARG A 44 3.23 -18.29 -18.79
CA ARG A 44 4.22 -19.31 -19.16
C ARG A 44 5.01 -18.92 -20.40
N ALA A 45 4.33 -18.48 -21.47
CA ALA A 45 5.00 -18.05 -22.70
C ALA A 45 5.83 -16.76 -22.51
N SER A 46 5.41 -15.86 -21.61
CA SER A 46 6.15 -14.63 -21.31
C SER A 46 7.27 -14.82 -20.30
N THR A 47 7.22 -15.84 -19.43
CA THR A 47 8.23 -16.05 -18.37
C THR A 47 9.59 -16.42 -18.96
N ASP A 48 9.62 -17.24 -20.02
CA ASP A 48 10.89 -17.63 -20.65
C ASP A 48 11.62 -16.43 -21.28
N CYS A 49 10.91 -15.51 -21.94
CA CYS A 49 11.51 -14.30 -22.51
C CYS A 49 11.72 -13.18 -21.47
N ALA A 50 10.89 -13.14 -20.43
CA ALA A 50 11.01 -12.15 -19.36
C ALA A 50 12.16 -12.47 -18.41
N SER A 51 12.49 -13.74 -18.16
CA SER A 51 13.52 -14.12 -17.20
C SER A 51 14.89 -13.51 -17.55
N ASP A 52 15.30 -13.57 -18.82
CA ASP A 52 16.56 -12.98 -19.28
C ASP A 52 16.58 -11.45 -19.12
N LYS A 53 15.49 -10.78 -19.48
CA LYS A 53 15.36 -9.31 -19.34
C LYS A 53 15.25 -8.87 -17.89
N ILE A 54 14.64 -9.70 -17.04
CA ILE A 54 14.50 -9.46 -15.61
C ILE A 54 15.86 -9.58 -14.93
N GLU A 55 16.70 -10.56 -15.29
CA GLU A 55 18.05 -10.64 -14.74
C GLU A 55 18.91 -9.43 -15.11
N GLU A 56 18.87 -8.99 -16.36
CA GLU A 56 19.59 -7.78 -16.80
C GLU A 56 19.10 -6.54 -16.05
N ALA A 57 17.78 -6.34 -15.98
CA ALA A 57 17.19 -5.22 -15.25
C ALA A 57 17.46 -5.29 -13.74
N ALA A 58 17.44 -6.48 -13.15
CA ALA A 58 17.72 -6.68 -11.73
C ALA A 58 19.18 -6.35 -11.40
N ASN A 59 20.13 -6.74 -12.26
CA ASN A 59 21.53 -6.39 -12.09
C ASN A 59 21.74 -4.87 -12.19
N ALA A 60 21.17 -4.21 -13.21
CA ALA A 60 21.24 -2.76 -13.34
C ALA A 60 20.61 -2.02 -12.14
N ALA A 61 19.46 -2.49 -11.66
CA ALA A 61 18.81 -1.95 -10.48
C ALA A 61 19.67 -2.12 -9.22
N LYS A 62 20.33 -3.28 -9.05
CA LYS A 62 21.18 -3.57 -7.90
C LYS A 62 22.37 -2.62 -7.80
N ASP A 63 22.98 -2.28 -8.94
CA ASP A 63 24.09 -1.33 -8.99
C ASP A 63 23.65 0.08 -8.59
N VAL A 64 22.55 0.57 -9.18
CA VAL A 64 21.97 1.89 -8.87
C VAL A 64 21.56 1.99 -7.40
N VAL A 65 20.89 0.97 -6.86
CA VAL A 65 20.48 0.93 -5.46
C VAL A 65 21.69 0.91 -4.54
N SER A 66 22.73 0.12 -4.87
CA SER A 66 23.94 0.02 -4.05
C SER A 66 24.73 1.33 -4.01
N GLU A 67 24.81 2.04 -5.13
CA GLU A 67 25.44 3.36 -5.22
C GLU A 67 24.63 4.39 -4.42
N THR A 68 23.32 4.45 -4.64
CA THR A 68 22.42 5.38 -3.93
C THR A 68 22.45 5.14 -2.42
N ALA A 69 22.44 3.89 -1.97
CA ALA A 69 22.48 3.53 -0.56
C ALA A 69 23.75 4.04 0.14
N LYS A 70 24.90 3.93 -0.52
CA LYS A 70 26.18 4.45 -0.01
C LYS A 70 26.13 5.98 0.15
N HIS A 71 25.45 6.69 -0.75
CA HIS A 71 25.32 8.15 -0.69
C HIS A 71 24.26 8.63 0.30
N LEU A 72 23.18 7.86 0.50
CA LEU A 72 22.08 8.22 1.39
C LEU A 72 22.44 8.04 2.87
N GLY A 73 23.20 6.99 3.20
CA GLY A 73 23.64 6.73 4.58
C GLY A 73 24.45 7.87 5.20
N SER A 74 25.18 8.63 4.38
CA SER A 74 26.01 9.76 4.83
C SER A 74 25.23 11.08 5.02
N ARG A 75 24.01 11.20 4.47
CA ARG A 75 23.19 12.43 4.50
C ARG A 75 21.94 12.33 5.38
N ALA A 76 21.59 11.13 5.81
CA ALA A 76 20.36 10.86 6.55
C ALA A 76 20.30 11.53 7.93
N HIS A 77 21.44 11.76 8.60
CA HIS A 77 21.46 12.33 9.95
C HIS A 77 21.12 13.83 9.99
N GLU A 78 21.38 14.58 8.91
CA GLU A 78 21.19 16.04 8.86
C GLU A 78 19.78 16.47 8.44
N GLN A 79 18.95 15.57 7.89
CA GLN A 79 17.60 15.87 7.40
C GLN A 79 16.47 15.35 8.30
N GLN A 80 16.82 14.77 9.45
CA GLN A 80 15.87 14.08 10.33
C GLN A 80 14.84 15.01 10.98
N GLU A 81 15.23 16.24 11.30
CA GLU A 81 14.36 17.20 12.00
C GLU A 81 13.23 17.74 11.12
N ALA A 82 13.49 17.97 9.82
CA ALA A 82 12.47 18.39 8.85
C ALA A 82 11.46 17.27 8.52
N GLY A 83 11.87 16.00 8.67
CA GLY A 83 10.99 14.84 8.45
C GLY A 83 9.99 14.62 9.57
N ALA A 84 10.33 14.95 10.81
CA ALA A 84 9.49 14.70 11.99
C ALA A 84 8.16 15.46 11.93
N ASP A 85 8.17 16.73 11.51
CA ASP A 85 6.95 17.56 11.40
C ASP A 85 6.00 17.03 10.30
N PHE A 86 6.56 16.58 9.18
CA PHE A 86 5.79 15.98 8.09
C PHE A 86 5.14 14.65 8.51
N ILE A 87 5.90 13.78 9.21
CA ILE A 87 5.41 12.51 9.72
C ILE A 87 4.28 12.73 10.74
N GLY A 88 4.40 13.73 11.63
CA GLY A 88 3.37 14.07 12.60
C GLY A 88 2.04 14.44 11.93
N ARG A 89 2.07 15.33 10.93
CA ARG A 89 0.87 15.73 10.18
C ARG A 89 0.22 14.56 9.44
N PHE A 90 1.04 13.71 8.82
CA PHE A 90 0.56 12.54 8.10
C PHE A 90 -0.08 11.49 9.03
N ALA A 91 0.53 11.26 10.20
CA ALA A 91 -0.02 10.37 11.23
C ALA A 91 -1.38 10.86 11.75
N ASP A 92 -1.54 12.17 11.94
CA ASP A 92 -2.81 12.78 12.33
C ASP A 92 -3.90 12.56 11.27
N ASP A 93 -3.57 12.71 9.99
CA ASP A 93 -4.53 12.50 8.90
C ASP A 93 -4.93 11.03 8.75
N ILE A 94 -3.99 10.10 8.93
CA ILE A 94 -4.29 8.66 9.01
C ILE A 94 -5.18 8.36 10.22
N ARG A 95 -4.89 8.92 11.40
CA ARG A 95 -5.70 8.67 12.60
C ARG A 95 -7.13 9.17 12.43
N LYS A 96 -7.33 10.33 11.78
CA LYS A 96 -8.66 10.86 11.44
C LYS A 96 -9.40 9.93 10.47
N ALA A 97 -8.73 9.45 9.43
CA ALA A 97 -9.32 8.51 8.46
C ALA A 97 -9.67 7.17 9.11
N ALA A 98 -8.78 6.63 9.95
CA ALA A 98 -9.00 5.38 10.67
C ALA A 98 -10.21 5.46 11.60
N ARG A 99 -10.39 6.57 12.35
CA ARG A 99 -11.58 6.78 13.17
C ARG A 99 -12.88 6.86 12.36
N ALA A 100 -12.82 7.36 11.13
CA ALA A 100 -13.98 7.34 10.23
C ALA A 100 -14.30 5.90 9.78
N PHE A 101 -13.27 5.09 9.52
CA PHE A 101 -13.41 3.72 9.03
C PHE A 101 -13.81 2.70 10.12
N GLU A 102 -13.36 2.91 11.35
CA GLU A 102 -13.65 2.04 12.51
C GLU A 102 -15.15 1.97 12.83
N ASN A 103 -15.92 3.00 12.46
CA ASN A 103 -17.37 3.02 12.62
C ASN A 103 -18.13 2.23 11.52
N ASP A 104 -17.52 2.01 10.35
CA ASP A 104 -18.19 1.44 9.16
C ASP A 104 -17.85 -0.05 8.90
N VAL A 105 -16.72 -0.58 9.42
CA VAL A 105 -16.25 -1.93 9.03
C VAL A 105 -15.72 -2.77 10.21
N PRO A 106 -16.59 -3.44 10.98
CA PRO A 106 -16.18 -4.29 12.11
C PRO A 106 -15.39 -5.55 11.70
N PHE A 107 -15.42 -5.95 10.43
CA PHE A 107 -14.62 -7.07 9.90
C PHE A 107 -13.13 -6.72 9.74
N ALA A 108 -12.79 -5.44 9.53
CA ALA A 108 -11.42 -4.99 9.37
C ALA A 108 -10.64 -5.01 10.70
N ALA A 109 -11.32 -4.78 11.83
CA ALA A 109 -10.70 -4.67 13.16
C ALA A 109 -9.82 -5.88 13.54
N ARG A 110 -10.25 -7.10 13.20
CA ARG A 110 -9.50 -8.33 13.51
C ARG A 110 -8.27 -8.55 12.63
N GLY A 111 -8.26 -8.01 11.41
CA GLY A 111 -7.10 -8.03 10.51
C GLY A 111 -6.11 -6.92 10.82
N ILE A 112 -6.60 -5.78 11.32
CA ILE A 112 -5.79 -4.61 11.69
C ILE A 112 -4.91 -4.90 12.92
N GLU A 113 -5.43 -5.64 13.91
CA GLU A 113 -4.64 -6.00 15.10
C GLU A 113 -3.40 -6.81 14.73
N SER A 114 -3.57 -7.86 13.91
CA SER A 114 -2.44 -8.67 13.43
C SER A 114 -1.47 -7.85 12.58
N ALA A 115 -1.97 -6.88 11.81
CA ALA A 115 -1.11 -5.99 11.02
C ALA A 115 -0.29 -5.04 11.91
N ALA A 116 -0.86 -4.59 13.04
CA ALA A 116 -0.17 -3.71 13.98
C ALA A 116 1.08 -4.38 14.57
N ASP A 117 1.02 -5.66 14.91
CA ASP A 117 2.18 -6.43 15.39
C ASP A 117 3.30 -6.50 14.34
N TYR A 118 2.96 -6.74 13.07
CA TYR A 118 3.94 -6.74 11.97
C TYR A 118 4.57 -5.36 11.75
N VAL A 119 3.79 -4.29 11.89
CA VAL A 119 4.27 -2.91 11.76
C VAL A 119 5.21 -2.56 12.91
N HIS A 120 4.90 -3.00 14.13
CA HIS A 120 5.75 -2.77 15.29
C HIS A 120 7.11 -3.45 15.12
N GLU A 121 7.12 -4.73 14.74
CA GLU A 121 8.37 -5.48 14.50
C GLU A 121 9.18 -4.88 13.33
N ALA A 122 8.52 -4.41 12.27
CA ALA A 122 9.18 -3.72 11.17
C ALA A 122 9.81 -2.39 11.61
N SER A 123 9.12 -1.63 12.48
CA SER A 123 9.62 -0.35 13.00
C SER A 123 10.90 -0.52 13.83
N GLU A 124 10.95 -1.52 14.71
CA GLU A 124 12.17 -1.81 15.50
C GLU A 124 13.36 -2.19 14.60
N LYS A 125 13.10 -2.97 13.55
CA LYS A 125 14.10 -3.35 12.54
C LYS A 125 14.59 -2.16 11.72
N ILE A 126 13.73 -1.18 11.43
CA ILE A 126 14.11 0.05 10.71
C ILE A 126 14.92 0.98 11.61
N GLN A 127 14.58 1.09 12.88
CA GLN A 127 15.26 1.97 13.82
C GLN A 127 16.69 1.49 14.16
N ASN A 128 16.87 0.17 14.27
CA ASN A 128 18.11 -0.43 14.73
C ASN A 128 18.90 -1.18 13.64
N GLY A 129 18.29 -1.42 12.46
CA GLY A 129 18.89 -2.20 11.38
C GLY A 129 19.65 -1.35 10.37
N SER A 130 20.61 -1.97 9.68
CA SER A 130 21.28 -1.35 8.54
C SER A 130 20.40 -1.45 7.29
N PHE A 131 20.65 -0.60 6.29
CA PHE A 131 19.96 -0.68 5.00
C PHE A 131 20.05 -2.08 4.37
N ARG A 132 21.15 -2.80 4.60
CA ARG A 132 21.32 -4.18 4.12
C ARG A 132 20.35 -5.15 4.80
N ASP A 133 20.14 -5.02 6.11
CA ASP A 133 19.20 -5.85 6.86
C ASP A 133 17.75 -5.62 6.38
N LEU A 134 17.42 -4.40 5.96
CA LEU A 134 16.12 -4.08 5.37
C LEU A 134 15.93 -4.73 3.99
N LEU A 135 16.97 -4.75 3.15
CA LEU A 135 16.92 -5.44 1.85
C LEU A 135 16.79 -6.95 2.02
N ASP A 136 17.56 -7.53 2.94
CA ASP A 136 17.48 -8.96 3.23
C ASP A 136 16.10 -9.33 3.79
N GLY A 137 15.56 -8.50 4.69
CA GLY A 137 14.19 -8.66 5.21
C GLY A 137 13.11 -8.56 4.13
N ALA A 138 13.26 -7.65 3.17
CA ALA A 138 12.35 -7.54 2.03
C ALA A 138 12.40 -8.79 1.13
N GLY A 139 13.59 -9.35 0.90
CA GLY A 139 13.78 -10.59 0.15
C GLY A 139 13.10 -11.79 0.82
N ASP A 140 13.23 -11.90 2.14
CA ASP A 140 12.59 -12.96 2.92
C ASP A 140 11.05 -12.81 2.92
N PHE A 141 10.55 -11.58 3.05
CA PHE A 141 9.11 -11.31 2.94
C PHE A 141 8.56 -11.68 1.55
N ALA A 142 9.27 -11.35 0.48
CA ALA A 142 8.88 -11.69 -0.88
C ALA A 142 8.72 -13.21 -1.09
N ARG A 143 9.63 -14.01 -0.51
CA ARG A 143 9.56 -15.48 -0.57
C ARG A 143 8.45 -16.07 0.30
N ARG A 144 8.21 -15.47 1.47
CA ARG A 144 7.22 -15.96 2.45
C ARG A 144 5.79 -15.60 2.08
N GLN A 145 5.57 -14.43 1.48
CA GLN A 145 4.27 -13.93 1.07
C GLN A 145 4.30 -13.31 -0.34
N PRO A 146 4.40 -14.15 -1.40
CA PRO A 146 4.52 -13.66 -2.78
C PRO A 146 3.34 -12.80 -3.20
N ALA A 147 2.11 -13.13 -2.77
CA ALA A 147 0.92 -12.35 -3.10
C ALA A 147 0.95 -10.93 -2.48
N ALA A 148 1.35 -10.81 -1.22
CA ALA A 148 1.45 -9.52 -0.55
C ALA A 148 2.56 -8.66 -1.17
N PHE A 149 3.71 -9.26 -1.47
CA PHE A 149 4.81 -8.57 -2.14
C PHE A 149 4.43 -8.05 -3.53
N LEU A 150 3.73 -8.84 -4.34
CA LEU A 150 3.23 -8.39 -5.65
C LEU A 150 2.19 -7.27 -5.52
N GLY A 151 1.28 -7.36 -4.55
CA GLY A 151 0.30 -6.31 -4.29
C GLY A 151 0.97 -4.99 -3.90
N LEU A 152 1.91 -5.03 -2.95
CA LEU A 152 2.68 -3.86 -2.53
C LEU A 152 3.53 -3.29 -3.68
N SER A 153 4.17 -4.14 -4.47
CA SER A 153 4.99 -3.70 -5.61
C SER A 153 4.15 -3.03 -6.69
N ALA A 154 2.95 -3.54 -6.98
CA ALA A 154 2.03 -2.93 -7.91
C ALA A 154 1.55 -1.55 -7.42
N LEU A 155 1.21 -1.43 -6.14
CA LEU A 155 0.83 -0.16 -5.53
C LEU A 155 1.99 0.85 -5.57
N ALA A 156 3.20 0.42 -5.23
CA ALA A 156 4.40 1.25 -5.30
C ALA A 156 4.70 1.72 -6.73
N GLY A 157 4.61 0.82 -7.71
CA GLY A 157 4.79 1.14 -9.13
C GLY A 157 3.76 2.14 -9.63
N PHE A 158 2.49 1.97 -9.28
CA PHE A 158 1.44 2.93 -9.60
C PHE A 158 1.69 4.30 -8.95
N ALA A 159 2.04 4.31 -7.66
CA ALA A 159 2.36 5.54 -6.94
C ALA A 159 3.55 6.28 -7.59
N ALA A 160 4.60 5.55 -8.00
CA ALA A 160 5.73 6.11 -8.70
C ALA A 160 5.32 6.76 -10.03
N VAL A 161 4.53 6.08 -10.87
CA VAL A 161 4.00 6.65 -12.12
C VAL A 161 3.15 7.88 -11.84
N ARG A 162 2.29 7.82 -10.82
CA ARG A 162 1.41 8.93 -10.43
C ARG A 162 2.19 10.14 -9.95
N PHE A 163 3.28 9.92 -9.22
CA PHE A 163 4.19 10.96 -8.76
C PHE A 163 4.97 11.58 -9.92
N LEU A 164 5.51 10.76 -10.83
CA LEU A 164 6.20 11.24 -12.03
C LEU A 164 5.27 12.12 -12.89
N ARG A 165 4.01 11.69 -13.10
CA ARG A 165 3.01 12.53 -13.78
C ARG A 165 2.69 13.81 -13.00
N ALA A 166 2.51 13.72 -11.69
CA ALA A 166 2.21 14.88 -10.85
C ALA A 166 3.34 15.92 -10.88
N SER A 167 4.59 15.47 -10.87
CA SER A 167 5.76 16.34 -10.88
C SER A 167 5.99 17.01 -12.23
N GLY A 168 5.53 16.39 -13.33
CA GLY A 168 5.61 16.96 -14.68
C GLY A 168 4.64 18.10 -14.95
N GLU A 169 3.52 18.18 -14.22
CA GLU A 169 2.47 19.19 -14.43
C GLU A 169 2.74 20.54 -13.71
N GLN A 170 3.89 20.71 -13.05
CA GLN A 170 4.27 21.92 -12.30
C GLN A 170 5.09 22.94 -13.11
N ARG A 171 5.13 22.85 -14.44
CA ARG A 171 5.95 23.74 -15.28
C ARG A 171 5.18 24.40 -16.43
N ALA A 172 4.06 25.05 -16.11
CA ALA A 172 3.49 26.09 -16.96
C ALA A 172 3.92 27.47 -16.40
N PRO A 173 4.96 28.12 -16.96
CA PRO A 173 5.16 29.54 -16.70
C PRO A 173 3.96 30.28 -17.25
N SER A 174 3.21 30.95 -16.37
CA SER A 174 2.22 31.95 -16.74
C SER A 174 2.94 33.11 -17.44
N SER A 175 3.13 33.00 -18.74
CA SER A 175 3.45 34.13 -19.60
C SER A 175 2.20 35.01 -19.67
N SER A 176 2.11 35.96 -18.74
CA SER A 176 1.16 37.06 -18.80
C SER A 176 1.39 37.83 -20.10
N PRO A 177 0.42 37.90 -21.04
CA PRO A 177 0.52 38.82 -22.14
C PRO A 177 0.32 40.23 -21.59
N SER A 178 1.41 40.99 -21.52
CA SER A 178 1.40 42.43 -21.28
C SER A 178 0.53 43.09 -22.35
N SER A 179 -0.68 43.49 -21.97
CA SER A 179 -1.55 44.32 -22.80
C SER A 179 -0.88 45.67 -23.00
N GLN A 180 -0.23 45.81 -24.16
CA GLN A 180 0.33 47.06 -24.65
C GLN A 180 -0.85 47.98 -25.02
N ARG A 181 -1.18 48.88 -24.09
CA ARG A 181 -2.09 50.00 -24.31
C ARG A 181 -1.38 51.00 -25.23
N HIS A 182 -1.85 51.12 -26.47
CA HIS A 182 -1.51 52.23 -27.36
C HIS A 182 -2.51 53.36 -27.09
N GLU A 183 -1.98 54.53 -26.71
CA GLU A 183 -2.64 55.83 -26.81
C GLU A 183 -2.28 56.51 -28.13
#